data_AF-A0A3D5RVL8-F1
#
_entry.id   AF-A0A3D5RVL8-F1
#
_cell.length_a   1.000
_cell.length_b   1.000
_cell.length_c   1.000
_cell.angle_alpha   90.00
_cell.angle_beta   90.00
_cell.angle_gamma   90.00
#
_symmetry.space_group_name_H-M   'P 1'
#
loop_
_entity.id
_entity.type
_entity.pdbx_description
1 polymer ?
#
loop_
_entity_poly.entity_id
_entity_poly.type
_entity_poly.pdbx_seq_one_letter_code
_entity_poly.pdbx_strand_id
1 'polypeptide(L)'
;MKSILFTFITLCGSIYIANQAPARVVKLIDLADQLKTEFANNYWSEWSQMDMPLLLVGDEREFVFNSEVKDSTFEVNNTNNASRASTFNKHFLATFPLLNSKPTIVVGTPENTNKTPEAWTVTLLHEHFHQLQMNHPNYYSAQKALNLDKGDQTGMWMLNHPFPYEDEKVNLQMKKMAINLTSSGSMDPSIVLQNHKKEKAALHEIIGDEHYKYLNMQLWQEGYARFIEIEITNDWLDHFDEIKQDQFTKIEIENLVNEQQEQIIIHLKQSSPKELKRVYFYALGAAEASLISKTNRNWKQEYFENLFTTDHLLKLNP
;
A
#
# COMPACT_ATOMS: atom_id res chain seq x y z
N MET A 1 41.71 59.71 5.83
CA MET A 1 41.42 58.91 4.62
C MET A 1 41.99 57.51 4.79
N LYS A 2 41.16 56.56 5.23
CA LYS A 2 41.46 55.12 5.20
C LYS A 2 40.32 54.48 4.40
N SER A 3 40.62 53.99 3.20
CA SER A 3 39.65 53.26 2.37
C SER A 3 39.42 51.88 2.96
N ILE A 4 38.15 51.54 3.18
CA ILE A 4 37.66 50.20 3.47
C ILE A 4 37.33 49.58 2.10
N LEU A 5 38.01 48.49 1.75
CA LEU A 5 37.67 47.66 0.60
C LEU A 5 36.75 46.54 1.12
N PHE A 6 35.45 46.61 0.82
CA PHE A 6 34.51 45.51 1.08
C PHE A 6 34.50 44.59 -0.14
N THR A 7 35.03 43.38 0.03
CA THR A 7 34.89 42.29 -0.94
C THR A 7 33.48 41.73 -0.82
N PHE A 8 32.64 41.96 -1.84
CA PHE A 8 31.37 41.26 -2.01
C PHE A 8 31.68 39.83 -2.48
N ILE A 9 31.53 38.84 -1.59
CA ILE A 9 31.41 37.43 -1.96
C ILE A 9 29.93 37.21 -2.30
N THR A 10 29.63 37.06 -3.58
CA THR A 10 28.31 36.65 -4.09
C THR A 10 27.98 35.23 -3.63
N LEU A 11 27.07 35.11 -2.65
CA LEU A 11 26.31 33.90 -2.35
C LEU A 11 25.34 33.63 -3.52
N CYS A 12 25.79 32.92 -4.55
CA CYS A 12 24.90 32.40 -5.60
C CYS A 12 24.65 30.88 -5.48
N GLY A 13 25.21 30.22 -4.47
CA GLY A 13 25.13 28.75 -4.32
C GLY A 13 23.90 28.22 -3.58
N SER A 14 23.11 29.08 -2.93
CA SER A 14 22.07 28.65 -1.98
C SER A 14 20.68 28.46 -2.58
N ILE A 15 20.40 29.01 -3.76
CA ILE A 15 19.06 28.97 -4.36
C ILE A 15 18.86 27.70 -5.19
N TYR A 16 19.93 27.09 -5.70
CA TYR A 16 19.82 25.94 -6.62
C TYR A 16 19.55 24.60 -5.91
N ILE A 17 19.95 24.45 -4.64
CA ILE A 17 19.73 23.22 -3.85
C ILE A 17 18.24 23.05 -3.48
N ALA A 18 17.50 24.16 -3.36
CA ALA A 18 16.10 24.12 -2.94
C ALA A 18 15.15 23.43 -3.95
N ASN A 19 15.57 23.21 -5.20
CA ASN A 19 14.71 22.67 -6.27
C ASN A 19 14.95 21.19 -6.59
N GLN A 20 15.68 20.45 -5.76
CA GLN A 20 15.94 19.02 -5.96
C GLN A 20 15.42 18.18 -4.80
N ALA A 21 14.88 17.01 -5.14
CA ALA A 21 14.50 16.03 -4.14
C ALA A 21 15.74 15.51 -3.39
N PRO A 22 15.63 15.12 -2.11
CA PRO A 22 16.76 14.56 -1.37
C PRO A 22 17.34 13.34 -2.08
N ALA A 23 18.63 13.37 -2.41
CA ALA A 23 19.29 12.33 -3.23
C ALA A 23 19.12 10.91 -2.65
N ARG A 24 19.12 10.78 -1.32
CA ARG A 24 18.84 9.50 -0.65
C ARG A 24 17.45 8.98 -0.97
N VAL A 25 16.42 9.83 -0.96
CA VAL A 25 15.03 9.43 -1.24
C VAL A 25 14.87 9.07 -2.72
N VAL A 26 15.54 9.80 -3.62
CA VAL A 26 15.56 9.44 -5.06
C VAL A 26 16.09 8.01 -5.26
N LYS A 27 17.19 7.64 -4.60
CA LYS A 27 17.71 6.26 -4.67
C LYS A 27 16.70 5.21 -4.18
N LEU A 28 15.87 5.52 -3.18
CA LEU A 28 14.84 4.60 -2.70
C LEU A 28 13.69 4.47 -3.69
N ILE A 29 13.30 5.56 -4.36
CA ILE A 29 12.29 5.53 -5.44
C ILE A 29 12.82 4.72 -6.63
N ASP A 30 14.07 4.94 -7.03
CA ASP A 30 14.71 4.17 -8.10
C ASP A 30 14.78 2.68 -7.75
N LEU A 31 15.11 2.35 -6.50
CA LEU A 31 15.09 0.96 -6.02
C LEU A 31 13.68 0.37 -6.04
N ALA A 32 12.65 1.11 -5.61
CA ALA A 32 11.27 0.64 -5.72
C ALA A 32 10.88 0.37 -7.18
N ASP A 33 11.26 1.23 -8.12
CA ASP A 33 10.98 1.02 -9.55
C ASP A 33 11.73 -0.21 -10.11
N GLN A 34 12.95 -0.47 -9.63
CA GLN A 34 13.69 -1.69 -9.94
C GLN A 34 12.96 -2.94 -9.38
N LEU A 35 12.60 -2.95 -8.10
CA LEU A 35 11.88 -4.06 -7.47
C LEU A 35 10.53 -4.34 -8.17
N LYS A 36 9.81 -3.28 -8.59
CA LYS A 36 8.62 -3.39 -9.43
C LYS A 36 8.95 -4.14 -10.73
N THR A 37 9.98 -3.72 -11.45
CA THR A 37 10.35 -4.30 -12.74
C THR A 37 10.71 -5.78 -12.62
N GLU A 38 11.43 -6.15 -11.57
CA GLU A 38 11.88 -7.53 -11.35
C GLU A 38 10.74 -8.44 -10.87
N PHE A 39 9.89 -7.98 -9.94
CA PHE A 39 8.98 -8.88 -9.21
C PHE A 39 7.50 -8.71 -9.53
N ALA A 40 7.03 -7.52 -9.96
CA ALA A 40 5.59 -7.31 -10.18
C ALA A 40 5.02 -8.26 -11.26
N ASN A 41 5.83 -8.66 -12.24
CA ASN A 41 5.42 -9.59 -13.31
C ASN A 41 5.12 -11.01 -12.78
N ASN A 42 5.62 -11.38 -11.59
CA ASN A 42 5.26 -12.63 -10.92
C ASN A 42 3.78 -12.64 -10.50
N TYR A 43 3.13 -11.48 -10.39
CA TYR A 43 1.74 -11.33 -9.97
C TYR A 43 0.84 -10.93 -11.13
N TRP A 44 1.11 -9.77 -11.74
CA TRP A 44 0.38 -9.24 -12.89
C TRP A 44 1.33 -8.56 -13.85
N SER A 45 1.32 -9.02 -15.11
CA SER A 45 2.20 -8.48 -16.15
C SER A 45 1.96 -7.00 -16.41
N GLU A 46 0.69 -6.59 -16.45
CA GLU A 46 0.23 -5.22 -16.61
C GLU A 46 0.69 -4.31 -15.47
N TRP A 47 0.93 -4.87 -14.28
CA TRP A 47 1.42 -4.10 -13.14
C TRP A 47 2.89 -3.72 -13.31
N SER A 48 3.73 -4.67 -13.74
CA SER A 48 5.15 -4.42 -14.03
C SER A 48 5.39 -3.34 -15.08
N GLN A 49 4.46 -3.21 -16.04
CA GLN A 49 4.55 -2.27 -17.15
C GLN A 49 3.85 -0.93 -16.86
N MET A 50 3.18 -0.82 -15.71
CA MET A 50 2.45 0.38 -15.35
C MET A 50 3.43 1.47 -14.89
N ASP A 51 3.18 2.70 -15.33
CA ASP A 51 3.83 3.88 -14.76
C ASP A 51 3.54 3.94 -13.25
N MET A 52 4.53 4.33 -12.44
CA MET A 52 4.37 4.53 -10.99
C MET A 52 4.40 6.03 -10.67
N PRO A 53 3.40 6.83 -11.09
CA PRO A 53 3.41 8.27 -10.86
C PRO A 53 3.36 8.55 -9.36
N LEU A 54 4.31 9.37 -8.90
CA LEU A 54 4.55 9.61 -7.49
C LEU A 54 4.78 11.10 -7.25
N LEU A 55 4.15 11.62 -6.19
CA LEU A 55 4.38 12.94 -5.63
C LEU A 55 5.01 12.79 -4.24
N LEU A 56 6.31 13.07 -4.16
CA LEU A 56 7.05 13.09 -2.90
C LEU A 56 6.77 14.42 -2.18
N VAL A 57 6.27 14.36 -0.96
CA VAL A 57 6.00 15.52 -0.10
C VAL A 57 7.18 15.73 0.85
N GLY A 58 8.05 16.68 0.51
CA GLY A 58 9.12 17.15 1.39
C GLY A 58 8.64 18.22 2.38
N ASP A 59 9.55 18.68 3.24
CA ASP A 59 9.23 19.68 4.26
C ASP A 59 8.80 21.03 3.65
N GLU A 60 9.48 21.46 2.57
CA GLU A 60 9.22 22.74 1.91
C GLU A 60 8.69 22.60 0.47
N ARG A 61 8.98 21.47 -0.18
CA ARG A 61 8.62 21.23 -1.58
C ARG A 61 8.07 19.84 -1.83
N GLU A 62 7.21 19.78 -2.84
CA GLU A 62 6.72 18.56 -3.46
C GLU A 62 7.47 18.29 -4.77
N PHE A 63 7.74 17.01 -5.06
CA PHE A 63 8.48 16.58 -6.25
C PHE A 63 7.74 15.47 -6.98
N VAL A 64 7.58 15.60 -8.30
CA VAL A 64 6.93 14.60 -9.14
C VAL A 64 7.98 13.67 -9.76
N PHE A 65 7.66 12.38 -9.71
CA PHE A 65 8.41 11.29 -10.35
C PHE A 65 7.48 10.49 -11.26
N ASN A 66 8.05 9.91 -12.33
CA ASN A 66 7.38 8.98 -13.23
C ASN A 66 6.04 9.49 -13.80
N SER A 67 5.91 10.80 -14.00
CA SER A 67 4.70 11.41 -14.54
C SER A 67 4.99 12.75 -15.19
N GLU A 68 4.23 13.06 -16.25
CA GLU A 68 4.18 14.41 -16.80
C GLU A 68 3.23 15.29 -15.98
N VAL A 69 3.60 16.55 -15.79
CA VAL A 69 2.78 17.52 -15.08
C VAL A 69 2.23 18.57 -16.04
N LYS A 70 0.90 18.70 -16.09
CA LYS A 70 0.20 19.77 -16.83
C LYS A 70 -0.24 20.93 -15.93
N ASP A 71 -0.12 20.77 -14.62
CA ASP A 71 -0.46 21.77 -13.63
C ASP A 71 0.61 22.88 -13.61
N SER A 72 0.18 24.12 -13.87
CA SER A 72 1.06 25.29 -13.94
C SER A 72 1.66 25.71 -12.59
N THR A 73 1.20 25.14 -11.47
CA THR A 73 1.80 25.37 -10.15
C THR A 73 3.15 24.67 -9.98
N PHE A 74 3.48 23.72 -10.86
CA PHE A 74 4.76 23.05 -10.85
C PHE A 74 5.80 23.75 -11.72
N GLU A 75 6.99 23.93 -11.15
CA GLU A 75 8.19 24.35 -11.84
C GLU A 75 8.85 23.11 -12.45
N VAL A 76 8.83 23.01 -13.78
CA VAL A 76 9.49 21.93 -14.54
C VAL A 76 10.95 22.32 -14.78
N ASN A 77 11.88 21.44 -14.41
CA ASN A 77 13.30 21.63 -14.69
C ASN A 77 13.74 20.85 -15.94
N ASN A 78 14.97 21.11 -16.40
CA ASN A 78 15.52 20.54 -17.64
C ASN A 78 15.69 19.00 -17.60
N THR A 79 15.53 18.34 -16.45
CA THR A 79 15.59 16.88 -16.32
C THR A 79 14.20 16.25 -16.23
N ASN A 80 13.13 16.95 -16.66
CA ASN A 80 11.73 16.54 -16.56
C ASN A 80 11.25 16.27 -15.12
N ASN A 81 11.98 16.77 -14.11
CA ASN A 81 11.51 16.73 -12.74
C ASN A 81 10.70 18.00 -12.49
N ALA A 82 9.46 17.83 -12.02
CA ALA A 82 8.57 18.93 -11.69
C ALA A 82 8.49 19.06 -10.17
N SER A 83 8.53 20.30 -9.66
CA SER A 83 8.39 20.53 -8.22
C SER A 83 7.60 21.78 -7.92
N ARG A 84 7.01 21.86 -6.73
CA ARG A 84 6.34 23.07 -6.24
C ARG A 84 6.52 23.22 -4.73
N ALA A 85 6.11 24.34 -4.16
CA ALA A 85 6.01 24.48 -2.70
C ALA A 85 5.04 23.43 -2.13
N SER A 86 5.34 22.89 -0.95
CA SER A 86 4.50 21.86 -0.32
C SER A 86 3.09 22.38 -0.02
N THR A 87 2.09 21.56 -0.35
CA THR A 87 0.66 21.80 -0.17
C THR A 87 -0.01 20.67 0.60
N PHE A 88 0.48 19.45 0.43
CA PHE A 88 0.04 18.27 1.16
C PHE A 88 0.73 18.14 2.51
N ASN A 89 0.09 17.41 3.41
CA ASN A 89 0.70 17.05 4.69
C ASN A 89 1.88 16.11 4.44
N LYS A 90 3.06 16.46 4.96
CA LYS A 90 4.29 15.68 4.81
C LYS A 90 4.24 14.26 5.38
N HIS A 91 3.25 13.96 6.21
CA HIS A 91 3.00 12.63 6.78
C HIS A 91 2.10 11.76 5.88
N PHE A 92 1.70 12.25 4.70
CA PHE A 92 0.90 11.47 3.76
C PHE A 92 1.62 10.22 3.28
N LEU A 93 0.81 9.19 3.04
CA LEU A 93 1.20 7.92 2.47
C LEU A 93 -0.11 7.27 1.99
N ALA A 94 -0.49 7.59 0.76
CA ALA A 94 -1.72 7.10 0.16
C ALA A 94 -1.69 7.27 -1.36
N THR A 95 -2.52 6.48 -2.04
CA THR A 95 -2.75 6.60 -3.49
C THR A 95 -4.14 7.16 -3.76
N PHE A 96 -4.22 8.23 -4.56
CA PHE A 96 -5.50 8.80 -5.00
C PHE A 96 -5.36 9.55 -6.33
N PRO A 97 -6.47 9.87 -7.03
CA PRO A 97 -6.40 10.60 -8.29
C PRO A 97 -5.84 12.00 -8.09
N LEU A 98 -4.75 12.34 -8.78
CA LEU A 98 -4.12 13.66 -8.66
C LEU A 98 -3.53 14.13 -10.00
N LEU A 99 -2.38 13.58 -10.40
CA LEU A 99 -1.64 14.05 -11.58
C LEU A 99 -2.39 13.66 -12.85
N ASN A 100 -3.00 14.65 -13.51
CA ASN A 100 -3.88 14.44 -14.67
C ASN A 100 -5.06 13.50 -14.35
N SER A 101 -5.57 13.54 -13.12
CA SER A 101 -6.62 12.64 -12.60
C SER A 101 -6.23 11.14 -12.62
N LYS A 102 -4.95 10.81 -12.76
CA LYS A 102 -4.44 9.44 -12.64
C LYS A 102 -4.20 9.09 -11.17
N PRO A 103 -4.40 7.83 -10.74
CA PRO A 103 -3.98 7.36 -9.43
C PRO A 103 -2.50 7.67 -9.21
N THR A 104 -2.18 8.48 -8.20
CA THR A 104 -0.83 8.97 -7.90
C THR A 104 -0.49 8.61 -6.47
N ILE A 105 0.69 8.06 -6.23
CA ILE A 105 1.22 7.86 -4.88
C ILE A 105 1.58 9.23 -4.32
N VAL A 106 0.96 9.66 -3.22
CA VAL A 106 1.31 10.89 -2.51
C VAL A 106 1.91 10.52 -1.17
N VAL A 107 3.21 10.78 -1.03
CA VAL A 107 4.01 10.15 0.02
C VAL A 107 5.05 11.11 0.59
N GLY A 108 5.16 11.15 1.92
CA GLY A 108 6.25 11.82 2.62
C GLY A 108 7.59 11.08 2.52
N THR A 109 8.66 11.69 3.01
CA THR A 109 9.94 10.97 3.17
C THR A 109 9.83 9.82 4.18
N PRO A 110 10.78 8.87 4.21
CA PRO A 110 10.81 7.82 5.24
C PRO A 110 10.67 8.38 6.66
N GLU A 111 11.42 9.43 6.98
CA GLU A 111 11.40 10.07 8.30
C GLU A 111 10.04 10.72 8.59
N ASN A 112 9.46 11.42 7.62
CA ASN A 112 8.16 12.06 7.80
C ASN A 112 7.02 11.05 7.91
N THR A 113 7.16 9.85 7.35
CA THR A 113 6.14 8.78 7.45
C THR A 113 6.40 7.82 8.62
N ASN A 114 7.42 8.08 9.45
CA ASN A 114 7.87 7.22 10.54
C ASN A 114 8.14 5.76 10.09
N LYS A 115 8.76 5.60 8.91
CA LYS A 115 9.16 4.31 8.36
C LYS A 115 10.67 4.22 8.27
N THR A 116 11.20 3.02 8.46
CA THR A 116 12.57 2.73 8.05
C THR A 116 12.66 2.80 6.51
N PRO A 117 13.83 3.10 5.94
CA PRO A 117 13.97 3.29 4.50
C PRO A 117 13.59 2.04 3.67
N GLU A 118 13.92 0.85 4.15
CA GLU A 118 13.57 -0.43 3.52
C GLU A 118 12.06 -0.67 3.56
N ALA A 119 11.42 -0.46 4.72
CA ALA A 119 9.97 -0.56 4.84
C ALA A 119 9.26 0.47 3.97
N TRP A 120 9.77 1.71 3.90
CA TRP A 120 9.25 2.77 3.05
C TRP A 120 9.34 2.40 1.56
N THR A 121 10.46 1.83 1.13
CA THR A 121 10.68 1.38 -0.26
C THR A 121 9.64 0.36 -0.68
N VAL A 122 9.42 -0.69 0.13
CA VAL A 122 8.39 -1.70 -0.19
C VAL A 122 6.97 -1.12 -0.04
N THR A 123 6.76 -0.17 0.86
CA THR A 123 5.45 0.50 0.97
C THR A 123 5.11 1.28 -0.32
N LEU A 124 6.08 1.78 -1.07
CA LEU A 124 5.79 2.36 -2.39
C LEU A 124 5.17 1.33 -3.34
N LEU A 125 5.54 0.05 -3.22
CA LEU A 125 4.96 -1.03 -4.02
C LEU A 125 3.56 -1.42 -3.54
N HIS A 126 3.29 -1.32 -2.23
CA HIS A 126 1.91 -1.39 -1.70
C HIS A 126 1.04 -0.30 -2.34
N GLU A 127 1.51 0.95 -2.36
CA GLU A 127 0.81 2.06 -2.99
C GLU A 127 0.71 1.90 -4.52
N HIS A 128 1.75 1.38 -5.17
CA HIS A 128 1.71 1.07 -6.59
C HIS A 128 0.69 -0.03 -6.93
N PHE A 129 0.46 -0.99 -6.03
CA PHE A 129 -0.62 -1.97 -6.18
C PHE A 129 -2.00 -1.31 -6.11
N HIS A 130 -2.18 -0.27 -5.28
CA HIS A 130 -3.40 0.55 -5.35
C HIS A 130 -3.55 1.27 -6.70
N GLN A 131 -2.47 1.70 -7.34
CA GLN A 131 -2.55 2.26 -8.69
C GLN A 131 -3.05 1.22 -9.70
N LEU A 132 -2.60 -0.04 -9.62
CA LEU A 132 -3.14 -1.14 -10.43
C LEU A 132 -4.64 -1.31 -10.19
N GLN A 133 -5.05 -1.42 -8.92
CA GLN A 133 -6.46 -1.57 -8.55
C GLN A 133 -7.33 -0.44 -9.12
N MET A 134 -6.91 0.81 -8.92
CA MET A 134 -7.67 2.00 -9.31
C MET A 134 -7.68 2.25 -10.82
N ASN A 135 -6.70 1.73 -11.54
CA ASN A 135 -6.65 1.78 -13.00
C ASN A 135 -7.52 0.71 -13.67
N HIS A 136 -8.07 -0.25 -12.92
CA HIS A 136 -9.04 -1.18 -13.48
C HIS A 136 -10.26 -0.43 -14.03
N PRO A 137 -10.72 -0.67 -15.29
CA PRO A 137 -11.74 0.16 -15.96
C PRO A 137 -13.05 0.32 -15.18
N ASN A 138 -13.42 -0.70 -14.41
CA ASN A 138 -14.67 -0.73 -13.64
C ASN A 138 -14.51 -0.31 -12.17
N TYR A 139 -13.31 0.11 -11.72
CA TYR A 139 -13.03 0.39 -10.30
C TYR A 139 -14.03 1.37 -9.68
N TYR A 140 -14.11 2.60 -10.20
CA TYR A 140 -14.98 3.64 -9.62
C TYR A 140 -16.46 3.31 -9.75
N SER A 141 -16.88 2.68 -10.85
CA SER A 141 -18.27 2.23 -11.01
C SER A 141 -18.64 1.14 -10.01
N ALA A 142 -17.76 0.17 -9.78
CA ALA A 142 -17.98 -0.90 -8.81
C ALA A 142 -17.92 -0.38 -7.38
N GLN A 143 -17.04 0.57 -7.07
CA GLN A 143 -16.96 1.23 -5.77
C GLN A 143 -18.29 1.94 -5.46
N LYS A 144 -18.81 2.71 -6.43
CA LYS A 144 -20.11 3.37 -6.30
C LYS A 144 -21.25 2.36 -6.13
N ALA A 145 -21.19 1.22 -6.81
CA ALA A 145 -22.20 0.16 -6.70
C ALA A 145 -22.25 -0.50 -5.31
N LEU A 146 -21.20 -0.37 -4.48
CA LEU A 146 -21.25 -0.79 -3.08
C LEU A 146 -22.30 0.00 -2.28
N ASN A 147 -22.60 1.24 -2.69
CA ASN A 147 -23.57 2.15 -2.05
C ASN A 147 -23.25 2.38 -0.55
N LEU A 148 -21.97 2.51 -0.23
CA LEU A 148 -21.45 2.74 1.13
C LEU A 148 -21.11 4.21 1.41
N ASP A 149 -20.98 5.03 0.37
CA ASP A 149 -20.60 6.44 0.47
C ASP A 149 -21.67 7.31 1.14
N LYS A 150 -22.94 6.91 1.09
CA LYS A 150 -24.10 7.63 1.66
C LYS A 150 -24.13 9.11 1.26
N GLY A 151 -23.65 9.42 0.04
CA GLY A 151 -23.56 10.77 -0.50
C GLY A 151 -22.24 11.51 -0.23
N ASP A 152 -21.27 10.87 0.44
CA ASP A 152 -19.92 11.41 0.59
C ASP A 152 -19.14 11.39 -0.74
N GLN A 153 -18.81 12.59 -1.24
CA GLN A 153 -18.05 12.78 -2.46
C GLN A 153 -16.54 12.96 -2.22
N THR A 154 -16.10 13.03 -0.96
CA THR A 154 -14.70 13.24 -0.58
C THR A 154 -13.88 11.95 -0.54
N GLY A 155 -14.55 10.80 -0.49
CA GLY A 155 -13.91 9.48 -0.30
C GLY A 155 -13.63 9.14 1.17
N MET A 156 -13.85 10.07 2.10
CA MET A 156 -13.59 9.89 3.53
C MET A 156 -14.43 8.78 4.17
N TRP A 157 -15.57 8.41 3.57
CA TRP A 157 -16.40 7.30 4.00
C TRP A 157 -15.62 5.98 4.09
N MET A 158 -14.62 5.76 3.23
CA MET A 158 -13.77 4.56 3.30
C MET A 158 -12.96 4.49 4.59
N LEU A 159 -12.65 5.64 5.19
CA LEU A 159 -11.89 5.76 6.44
C LEU A 159 -12.80 5.83 7.66
N ASN A 160 -14.00 6.39 7.48
CA ASN A 160 -14.93 6.75 8.56
C ASN A 160 -16.19 5.86 8.61
N HIS A 161 -16.26 4.80 7.80
CA HIS A 161 -17.40 3.88 7.80
C HIS A 161 -17.67 3.39 9.23
N PRO A 162 -18.90 3.46 9.73
CA PRO A 162 -19.25 3.14 11.11
C PRO A 162 -19.36 1.62 11.32
N PHE A 163 -18.30 0.87 11.01
CA PHE A 163 -18.26 -0.57 11.27
C PHE A 163 -18.37 -0.82 12.78
N PRO A 164 -19.11 -1.86 13.23
CA PRO A 164 -19.40 -2.12 14.65
C PRO A 164 -18.19 -2.69 15.41
N TYR A 165 -17.09 -1.94 15.47
CA TYR A 165 -15.84 -2.35 16.15
C TYR A 165 -16.00 -2.56 17.66
N GLU A 166 -17.03 -1.97 18.27
CA GLU A 166 -17.30 -2.09 19.71
C GLU A 166 -18.20 -3.28 20.07
N ASP A 167 -18.81 -3.95 19.09
CA ASP A 167 -19.70 -5.07 19.34
C ASP A 167 -18.92 -6.34 19.69
N GLU A 168 -19.21 -6.93 20.86
CA GLU A 168 -18.51 -8.10 21.37
C GLU A 168 -18.67 -9.35 20.49
N LYS A 169 -19.86 -9.55 19.89
CA LYS A 169 -20.11 -10.69 18.99
C LYS A 169 -19.30 -10.54 17.71
N VAL A 170 -19.21 -9.32 17.18
CA VAL A 170 -18.37 -9.01 16.01
C VAL A 170 -16.90 -9.29 16.31
N ASN A 171 -16.38 -8.77 17.43
CA ASN A 171 -15.00 -9.00 17.84
C ASN A 171 -14.69 -10.48 18.03
N LEU A 172 -15.56 -11.22 18.73
CA LEU A 172 -15.39 -12.65 18.96
C LEU A 172 -15.36 -13.43 17.64
N GLN A 173 -16.27 -13.12 16.71
CA GLN A 173 -16.35 -13.80 15.42
C GLN A 173 -15.12 -13.50 14.54
N MET A 174 -14.70 -12.24 14.48
CA MET A 174 -13.46 -11.86 13.79
C MET A 174 -12.22 -12.51 14.42
N LYS A 175 -12.21 -12.73 15.73
CA LYS A 175 -11.10 -13.44 16.40
C LYS A 175 -11.04 -14.91 16.01
N LYS A 176 -12.19 -15.58 15.87
CA LYS A 176 -12.24 -16.96 15.34
C LYS A 176 -11.69 -17.05 13.92
N MET A 177 -12.07 -16.11 13.05
CA MET A 177 -11.50 -16.02 11.70
C MET A 177 -9.98 -15.88 11.75
N ALA A 178 -9.46 -14.97 12.57
CA ALA A 178 -8.03 -14.74 12.73
C ALA A 178 -7.26 -15.97 13.26
N ILE A 179 -7.80 -16.65 14.28
CA ILE A 179 -7.22 -17.90 14.80
C ILE A 179 -7.19 -18.97 13.70
N ASN A 180 -8.28 -19.11 12.94
CA ASN A 180 -8.34 -20.05 11.83
C ASN A 180 -7.30 -19.71 10.75
N LEU A 181 -7.23 -18.47 10.27
CA LEU A 181 -6.27 -18.07 9.23
C LEU A 181 -4.80 -18.25 9.67
N THR A 182 -4.49 -17.95 10.92
CA THR A 182 -3.13 -18.09 11.47
C THR A 182 -2.74 -19.54 11.83
N SER A 183 -3.63 -20.51 11.61
CA SER A 183 -3.38 -21.93 11.82
C SER A 183 -2.91 -22.68 10.57
N SER A 184 -2.78 -21.98 9.43
CA SER A 184 -2.38 -22.55 8.14
C SER A 184 -0.98 -23.18 8.10
N GLY A 185 -0.11 -22.87 9.07
CA GLY A 185 1.18 -23.55 9.25
C GLY A 185 1.10 -24.90 9.97
N SER A 186 -0.01 -25.20 10.65
CA SER A 186 -0.20 -26.42 11.44
C SER A 186 -1.37 -27.30 10.96
N MET A 187 -2.18 -26.80 10.03
CA MET A 187 -3.34 -27.50 9.48
C MET A 187 -3.33 -27.44 7.95
N ASP A 188 -3.92 -28.47 7.32
CA ASP A 188 -4.12 -28.50 5.88
C ASP A 188 -4.87 -27.23 5.41
N PRO A 189 -4.34 -26.47 4.43
CA PRO A 189 -4.98 -25.26 3.91
C PRO A 189 -6.43 -25.48 3.44
N SER A 190 -6.78 -26.68 2.96
CA SER A 190 -8.15 -26.99 2.57
C SER A 190 -9.14 -27.01 3.75
N ILE A 191 -8.69 -27.46 4.92
CA ILE A 191 -9.48 -27.43 6.16
C ILE A 191 -9.63 -25.98 6.64
N VAL A 192 -8.52 -25.23 6.64
CA VAL A 192 -8.53 -23.80 7.01
C VAL A 192 -9.47 -23.02 6.10
N LEU A 193 -9.47 -23.30 4.80
CA LEU A 193 -10.39 -22.71 3.81
C LEU A 193 -11.86 -23.01 4.13
N GLN A 194 -12.20 -24.28 4.36
CA GLN A 194 -13.59 -24.64 4.68
C GLN A 194 -14.08 -23.96 5.95
N ASN A 195 -13.24 -23.90 6.98
CA ASN A 195 -13.56 -23.20 8.22
C ASN A 195 -13.69 -21.70 7.97
N HIS A 196 -12.77 -21.09 7.22
CA HIS A 196 -12.79 -19.66 6.94
C HIS A 196 -14.09 -19.23 6.24
N LYS A 197 -14.56 -20.01 5.27
CA LYS A 197 -15.85 -19.77 4.60
C LYS A 197 -17.03 -19.79 5.59
N LYS A 198 -17.04 -20.73 6.54
CA LYS A 198 -18.08 -20.79 7.59
C LYS A 198 -17.99 -19.59 8.52
N GLU A 199 -16.78 -19.22 8.94
CA GLU A 199 -16.60 -18.08 9.84
C GLU A 199 -16.94 -16.74 9.16
N LYS A 200 -16.69 -16.59 7.84
CA LYS A 200 -17.15 -15.43 7.06
C LYS A 200 -18.67 -15.37 6.96
N ALA A 201 -19.33 -16.48 6.64
CA ALA A 201 -20.79 -16.54 6.60
C ALA A 201 -21.41 -16.20 7.97
N ALA A 202 -20.85 -16.73 9.05
CA ALA A 202 -21.30 -16.40 10.41
C ALA A 202 -21.07 -14.91 10.76
N LEU A 203 -19.96 -14.32 10.32
CA LEU A 203 -19.73 -12.88 10.50
C LEU A 203 -20.75 -12.05 9.71
N HIS A 204 -21.03 -12.42 8.46
CA HIS A 204 -22.02 -11.76 7.61
C HIS A 204 -23.40 -11.72 8.27
N GLU A 205 -23.86 -12.83 8.85
CA GLU A 205 -25.14 -12.87 9.59
C GLU A 205 -25.17 -11.92 10.80
N ILE A 206 -24.02 -11.67 11.45
CA ILE A 206 -23.92 -10.77 12.62
C ILE A 206 -23.92 -9.30 12.18
N ILE A 207 -23.17 -8.95 11.14
CA ILE A 207 -22.94 -7.54 10.73
C ILE A 207 -23.87 -7.07 9.61
N GLY A 208 -24.55 -7.97 8.92
CA GLY A 208 -25.40 -7.66 7.77
C GLY A 208 -24.64 -7.18 6.53
N ASP A 209 -25.39 -6.99 5.44
CA ASP A 209 -24.85 -6.75 4.09
C ASP A 209 -23.97 -5.51 3.98
N GLU A 210 -24.37 -4.39 4.59
CA GLU A 210 -23.64 -3.12 4.49
C GLU A 210 -22.22 -3.25 5.05
N HIS A 211 -22.10 -3.77 6.27
CA HIS A 211 -20.80 -3.95 6.92
C HIS A 211 -20.00 -5.09 6.29
N TYR A 212 -20.66 -6.12 5.75
CA TYR A 212 -19.98 -7.20 5.04
C TYR A 212 -19.37 -6.73 3.71
N LYS A 213 -20.04 -5.84 2.97
CA LYS A 213 -19.47 -5.17 1.79
C LYS A 213 -18.26 -4.33 2.17
N TYR A 214 -18.36 -3.53 3.23
CA TYR A 214 -17.23 -2.73 3.70
C TYR A 214 -16.03 -3.59 4.14
N LEU A 215 -16.28 -4.67 4.89
CA LEU A 215 -15.23 -5.64 5.26
C LEU A 215 -14.52 -6.16 4.01
N ASN A 216 -15.27 -6.73 3.07
CA ASN A 216 -14.69 -7.33 1.85
C ASN A 216 -13.95 -6.30 0.99
N MET A 217 -14.46 -5.06 0.90
CA MET A 217 -13.76 -3.97 0.24
C MET A 217 -12.40 -3.71 0.88
N GLN A 218 -12.32 -3.67 2.22
CA GLN A 218 -11.07 -3.45 2.95
C GLN A 218 -10.11 -4.64 2.83
N LEU A 219 -10.60 -5.88 2.86
CA LEU A 219 -9.76 -7.06 2.63
C LEU A 219 -9.20 -7.06 1.21
N TRP A 220 -10.04 -6.80 0.21
CA TRP A 220 -9.65 -6.75 -1.20
C TRP A 220 -8.66 -5.62 -1.47
N GLN A 221 -8.89 -4.42 -0.92
CA GLN A 221 -8.08 -3.25 -1.19
C GLN A 221 -6.77 -3.27 -0.40
N GLU A 222 -6.87 -3.24 0.92
CA GLU A 222 -5.73 -3.05 1.83
C GLU A 222 -5.09 -4.36 2.27
N GLY A 223 -5.90 -5.41 2.45
CA GLY A 223 -5.43 -6.72 2.85
C GLY A 223 -4.55 -7.37 1.79
N TYR A 224 -4.98 -7.34 0.53
CA TYR A 224 -4.17 -7.85 -0.58
C TYR A 224 -2.96 -6.98 -0.85
N ALA A 225 -3.06 -5.65 -0.71
CA ALA A 225 -1.90 -4.78 -0.80
C ALA A 225 -0.84 -5.12 0.25
N ARG A 226 -1.27 -5.38 1.50
CA ARG A 226 -0.39 -5.88 2.58
C ARG A 226 0.22 -7.25 2.27
N PHE A 227 -0.53 -8.16 1.65
CA PHE A 227 0.00 -9.46 1.22
C PHE A 227 1.07 -9.29 0.13
N ILE A 228 0.80 -8.48 -0.89
CA ILE A 228 1.75 -8.18 -1.97
C ILE A 228 3.00 -7.48 -1.42
N GLU A 229 2.85 -6.56 -0.46
CA GLU A 229 3.98 -5.93 0.25
C GLU A 229 4.93 -7.00 0.81
N ILE A 230 4.39 -8.00 1.51
CA ILE A 230 5.18 -9.09 2.12
C ILE A 230 5.81 -9.99 1.06
N GLU A 231 5.05 -10.38 0.05
CA GLU A 231 5.56 -11.30 -0.97
C GLU A 231 6.70 -10.65 -1.77
N ILE A 232 6.62 -9.35 -2.07
CA ILE A 232 7.72 -8.65 -2.72
C ILE A 232 8.93 -8.52 -1.79
N THR A 233 8.74 -8.29 -0.49
CA THR A 233 9.88 -8.32 0.45
C THR A 233 10.57 -9.69 0.45
N ASN A 234 9.80 -10.79 0.39
CA ASN A 234 10.36 -12.14 0.28
C ASN A 234 11.11 -12.33 -1.04
N ASP A 235 10.53 -11.93 -2.17
CA ASP A 235 11.19 -12.00 -3.48
C ASP A 235 12.49 -11.19 -3.50
N TRP A 236 12.48 -10.00 -2.89
CA TRP A 236 13.66 -9.15 -2.73
C TRP A 236 14.73 -9.81 -1.87
N LEU A 237 14.35 -10.47 -0.77
CA LEU A 237 15.28 -11.20 0.08
C LEU A 237 15.91 -12.40 -0.66
N ASP A 238 15.09 -13.17 -1.38
CA ASP A 238 15.52 -14.37 -2.10
C ASP A 238 16.49 -14.04 -3.24
N HIS A 239 16.29 -12.90 -3.91
CA HIS A 239 17.12 -12.41 -5.02
C HIS A 239 18.00 -11.22 -4.62
N PHE A 240 18.30 -11.06 -3.33
CA PHE A 240 18.97 -9.87 -2.80
C PHE A 240 20.28 -9.53 -3.54
N ASP A 241 21.07 -10.56 -3.87
CA ASP A 241 22.37 -10.44 -4.53
C ASP A 241 22.26 -10.17 -6.05
N GLU A 242 21.07 -10.35 -6.63
CA GLU A 242 20.78 -10.10 -8.05
C GLU A 242 20.29 -8.66 -8.29
N ILE A 243 19.69 -8.05 -7.26
CA ILE A 243 19.25 -6.66 -7.30
C ILE A 243 20.45 -5.72 -7.15
N LYS A 244 20.60 -4.80 -8.11
CA LYS A 244 21.62 -3.75 -8.07
C LYS A 244 21.29 -2.69 -7.01
N GLN A 245 21.74 -2.90 -5.78
CA GLN A 245 21.51 -1.99 -4.65
C GLN A 245 22.78 -1.75 -3.82
N ASP A 246 22.84 -0.58 -3.18
CA ASP A 246 23.90 -0.19 -2.24
C ASP A 246 23.35 0.38 -0.91
N GLN A 247 22.02 0.41 -0.77
CA GLN A 247 21.33 1.10 0.32
C GLN A 247 21.12 0.21 1.54
N PHE A 248 21.08 -1.10 1.35
CA PHE A 248 20.70 -2.08 2.37
C PHE A 248 21.64 -3.27 2.38
N THR A 249 21.67 -3.96 3.51
CA THR A 249 22.26 -5.28 3.69
C THR A 249 21.18 -6.35 3.66
N LYS A 250 21.56 -7.59 3.34
CA LYS A 250 20.62 -8.72 3.35
C LYS A 250 19.94 -8.89 4.71
N ILE A 251 20.68 -8.69 5.80
CA ILE A 251 20.18 -8.79 7.18
C ILE A 251 19.07 -7.76 7.46
N GLU A 252 19.17 -6.53 6.93
CA GLU A 252 18.11 -5.54 7.07
C GLU A 252 16.82 -5.99 6.39
N ILE A 253 16.93 -6.64 5.22
CA ILE A 253 15.77 -7.17 4.50
C ILE A 253 15.19 -8.41 5.19
N GLU A 254 16.05 -9.29 5.72
CA GLU A 254 15.63 -10.41 6.58
C GLU A 254 14.84 -9.92 7.80
N ASN A 255 15.31 -8.85 8.46
CA ASN A 255 14.61 -8.24 9.58
C ASN A 255 13.26 -7.68 9.14
N LEU A 256 13.19 -6.98 8.01
CA LEU A 256 11.93 -6.45 7.48
C LEU A 256 10.90 -7.56 7.21
N VAL A 257 11.30 -8.68 6.59
CA VAL A 257 10.43 -9.85 6.37
C VAL A 257 9.89 -10.36 7.70
N ASN A 258 10.77 -10.57 8.68
CA ASN A 258 10.39 -11.07 10.00
C ASN A 258 9.42 -10.12 10.70
N GLU A 259 9.70 -8.81 10.68
CA GLU A 259 8.85 -7.78 11.26
C GLU A 259 7.45 -7.75 10.62
N GLN A 260 7.37 -7.80 9.28
CA GLN A 260 6.07 -7.80 8.59
C GLN A 260 5.25 -9.04 8.93
N GLN A 261 5.88 -10.22 8.97
CA GLN A 261 5.22 -11.47 9.33
C GLN A 261 4.76 -11.46 10.80
N GLU A 262 5.63 -11.00 11.71
CA GLU A 262 5.31 -10.90 13.14
C GLU A 262 4.17 -9.92 13.38
N GLN A 263 4.14 -8.77 12.69
CA GLN A 263 3.06 -7.79 12.81
C GLN A 263 1.69 -8.37 12.43
N ILE A 264 1.60 -9.19 11.37
CA ILE A 264 0.34 -9.89 11.05
C ILE A 264 -0.09 -10.76 12.22
N ILE A 265 0.83 -11.54 12.80
CA ILE A 265 0.53 -12.42 13.93
C ILE A 265 0.13 -11.62 15.17
N ILE A 266 0.82 -10.52 15.49
CA ILE A 266 0.50 -9.64 16.62
C ILE A 266 -0.91 -9.04 16.43
N HIS A 267 -1.19 -8.45 15.26
CA HIS A 267 -2.50 -7.85 14.98
C HIS A 267 -3.62 -8.89 15.09
N LEU A 268 -3.43 -10.10 14.56
CA LEU A 268 -4.47 -11.14 14.54
C LEU A 268 -4.60 -11.90 15.85
N LYS A 269 -3.51 -12.22 16.56
CA LYS A 269 -3.53 -13.05 17.77
C LYS A 269 -3.53 -12.23 19.07
N GLN A 270 -2.84 -11.09 19.11
CA GLN A 270 -2.66 -10.34 20.36
C GLN A 270 -3.55 -9.10 20.45
N SER A 271 -3.89 -8.49 19.31
CA SER A 271 -4.77 -7.31 19.27
C SER A 271 -6.24 -7.69 19.03
N SER A 272 -7.11 -6.68 19.05
CA SER A 272 -8.54 -6.79 18.75
C SER A 272 -9.00 -5.83 17.63
N PRO A 273 -10.08 -6.18 16.90
CA PRO A 273 -10.73 -5.25 15.96
C PRO A 273 -11.18 -3.94 16.62
N LYS A 274 -11.58 -3.98 17.90
CA LYS A 274 -11.89 -2.80 18.70
C LYS A 274 -10.73 -1.80 18.79
N GLU A 275 -9.52 -2.29 19.07
CA GLU A 275 -8.32 -1.45 19.24
C GLU A 275 -7.77 -0.96 17.89
N LEU A 276 -7.62 -1.88 16.93
CA LEU A 276 -6.96 -1.59 15.66
C LEU A 276 -7.89 -1.04 14.58
N LYS A 277 -9.22 -1.16 14.77
CA LYS A 277 -10.24 -0.74 13.81
C LYS A 277 -9.93 -1.30 12.41
N ARG A 278 -9.90 -0.44 11.38
CA ARG A 278 -9.62 -0.85 9.99
C ARG A 278 -8.25 -1.50 9.81
N VAL A 279 -7.25 -1.16 10.62
CA VAL A 279 -5.90 -1.76 10.52
C VAL A 279 -5.95 -3.27 10.77
N TYR A 280 -6.91 -3.74 11.59
CA TYR A 280 -7.14 -5.17 11.78
C TYR A 280 -7.49 -5.87 10.46
N PHE A 281 -8.25 -5.22 9.58
CA PHE A 281 -8.63 -5.78 8.28
C PHE A 281 -7.43 -5.98 7.36
N TYR A 282 -6.37 -5.18 7.50
CA TYR A 282 -5.19 -5.27 6.65
C TYR A 282 -4.45 -6.58 6.93
N ALA A 283 -4.25 -6.88 8.22
CA ALA A 283 -3.67 -8.15 8.64
C ALA A 283 -4.60 -9.34 8.31
N LEU A 284 -5.90 -9.18 8.50
CA LEU A 284 -6.89 -10.23 8.22
C LEU A 284 -6.93 -10.59 6.73
N GLY A 285 -6.94 -9.57 5.87
CA GLY A 285 -6.99 -9.76 4.43
C GLY A 285 -5.66 -10.28 3.88
N ALA A 286 -4.52 -9.88 4.46
CA ALA A 286 -3.24 -10.46 4.10
C ALA A 286 -3.16 -11.96 4.42
N ALA A 287 -3.67 -12.36 5.60
CA ALA A 287 -3.75 -13.76 5.98
C ALA A 287 -4.75 -14.56 5.11
N GLU A 288 -5.86 -13.94 4.69
CA GLU A 288 -6.81 -14.54 3.74
C GLU A 288 -6.17 -14.71 2.35
N ALA A 289 -5.45 -13.71 1.84
CA ALA A 289 -4.72 -13.78 0.58
C ALA A 289 -3.65 -14.89 0.60
N SER A 290 -2.91 -15.03 1.72
CA SER A 290 -1.94 -16.12 1.92
C SER A 290 -2.58 -17.51 1.94
N LEU A 291 -3.81 -17.63 2.45
CA LEU A 291 -4.57 -18.88 2.36
C LEU A 291 -4.97 -19.15 0.90
N ILE A 292 -5.50 -18.14 0.21
CA ILE A 292 -5.97 -18.24 -1.18
C ILE A 292 -4.81 -18.60 -2.11
N SER A 293 -3.61 -18.02 -1.92
CA SER A 293 -2.44 -18.33 -2.73
C SER A 293 -2.02 -19.79 -2.66
N LYS A 294 -2.36 -20.48 -1.55
CA LYS A 294 -2.11 -21.90 -1.33
C LYS A 294 -3.23 -22.81 -1.83
N THR A 295 -4.46 -22.30 -1.97
CA THR A 295 -5.64 -23.13 -2.28
C THR A 295 -6.22 -22.92 -3.68
N ASN A 296 -5.91 -21.80 -4.34
CA ASN A 296 -6.44 -21.46 -5.66
C ASN A 296 -5.33 -20.94 -6.59
N ARG A 297 -4.74 -21.78 -7.45
CA ARG A 297 -3.66 -21.37 -8.38
C ARG A 297 -4.05 -20.26 -9.35
N ASN A 298 -5.34 -20.10 -9.64
CA ASN A 298 -5.84 -19.10 -10.58
C ASN A 298 -6.19 -17.76 -9.92
N TRP A 299 -5.94 -17.60 -8.60
CA TRP A 299 -6.41 -16.44 -7.86
C TRP A 299 -5.97 -15.09 -8.46
N LYS A 300 -4.77 -15.03 -9.05
CA LYS A 300 -4.22 -13.81 -9.68
C LYS A 300 -5.06 -13.39 -10.89
N GLN A 301 -5.41 -14.35 -11.76
CA GLN A 301 -6.28 -14.11 -12.91
C GLN A 301 -7.69 -13.72 -12.47
N GLU A 302 -8.17 -14.33 -11.40
CA GLU A 302 -9.54 -14.14 -10.91
C GLU A 302 -9.72 -12.90 -10.02
N TYR A 303 -8.62 -12.30 -9.54
CA TYR A 303 -8.66 -11.22 -8.54
C TYR A 303 -9.49 -10.01 -8.97
N PHE A 304 -9.44 -9.65 -10.25
CA PHE A 304 -10.20 -8.53 -10.82
C PHE A 304 -11.58 -8.91 -11.38
N GLU A 305 -11.97 -10.19 -11.34
CA GLU A 305 -13.29 -10.63 -11.84
C GLU A 305 -14.45 -10.09 -11.00
N ASN A 306 -14.28 -10.04 -9.67
CA ASN A 306 -15.25 -9.45 -8.75
C ASN A 306 -14.55 -8.43 -7.86
N LEU A 307 -14.64 -7.15 -8.23
CA LEU A 307 -14.02 -6.07 -7.49
C LEU A 307 -14.61 -5.93 -6.08
N PHE A 308 -13.77 -5.56 -5.12
CA PHE A 308 -14.13 -5.30 -3.72
C PHE A 308 -14.68 -6.52 -2.95
N THR A 309 -14.45 -7.73 -3.45
CA THR A 309 -14.67 -8.97 -2.71
C THR A 309 -13.68 -10.04 -3.14
N THR A 310 -13.39 -10.96 -2.22
CA THR A 310 -12.48 -12.09 -2.39
C THR A 310 -13.22 -13.42 -2.23
N ASP A 311 -14.54 -13.40 -2.01
CA ASP A 311 -15.32 -14.59 -1.69
C ASP A 311 -15.30 -15.63 -2.82
N HIS A 312 -15.25 -15.19 -4.08
CA HIS A 312 -15.14 -16.08 -5.24
C HIS A 312 -13.79 -16.80 -5.31
N LEU A 313 -12.74 -16.23 -4.69
CA LEU A 313 -11.39 -16.79 -4.63
C LEU A 313 -11.28 -17.90 -3.57
N LEU A 314 -12.22 -17.95 -2.61
CA LEU A 314 -12.26 -18.96 -1.53
C LEU A 314 -12.76 -20.33 -2.04
N LYS A 315 -11.94 -20.96 -2.89
CA LYS A 315 -12.21 -22.27 -3.49
C LYS A 315 -10.94 -23.13 -3.55
N LEU A 316 -11.16 -24.43 -3.69
CA LEU A 316 -10.10 -25.39 -3.97
C LEU A 316 -9.92 -25.47 -5.48
N ASN A 317 -8.79 -24.96 -5.94
CA ASN A 317 -8.28 -25.11 -7.28
C ASN A 317 -6.74 -25.23 -7.18
N PRO A 318 -6.27 -26.31 -6.52
CA PRO A 318 -4.92 -26.39 -5.96
C PRO A 318 -3.82 -26.70 -6.96
#